data_AF-A0AAJ3DL05-F1
#
_entry.id   AF-A0AAJ3DL05-F1
#
_cell.length_a   1.000
_cell.length_b   1.000
_cell.length_c   1.000
_cell.angle_alpha   90.00
_cell.angle_beta   90.00
_cell.angle_gamma   90.00
#
_symmetry.space_group_name_H-M   'P 1'
#
loop_
_entity.id
_entity.type
_entity.pdbx_description
1 polymer ?
#
loop_
_entity_poly.entity_id
_entity_poly.type
_entity_poly.pdbx_seq_one_letter_code
_entity_poly.pdbx_strand_id
1 'polypeptide(L)'
;MAEPPRRGFRAGALTALAALAVLGGVPGCAGRPVSPLPVRPPTPAASTVGAAAPPTSTAPETSTATPPSRSPAPTRSRTPRATPPASAALPSACLEAVRYDLVLAETELALLKSLCFATGGVLRIRGIGPGLVTVDREDLVSRSYEAGVVDIRFVRTGTVVVTIPQDGRTYRITVVVV
;
A
#
# COMPACT_ATOMS: atom_id res chain seq x y z
N MET A 1 -68.55 -9.66 11.34
CA MET A 1 -68.74 -10.65 10.26
C MET A 1 -67.48 -11.49 10.16
N ALA A 2 -67.62 -12.78 9.84
CA ALA A 2 -66.56 -13.73 9.43
C ALA A 2 -65.35 -13.97 10.37
N GLU A 3 -65.39 -15.10 11.07
CA GLU A 3 -64.24 -16.03 11.15
C GLU A 3 -64.39 -17.05 9.98
N PRO A 4 -63.33 -17.72 9.47
CA PRO A 4 -62.68 -18.81 10.23
C PRO A 4 -61.15 -18.98 10.02
N PRO A 5 -60.46 -19.76 10.87
CA PRO A 5 -59.05 -20.11 10.73
C PRO A 5 -58.82 -21.36 9.86
N ARG A 6 -57.66 -21.44 9.17
CA ARG A 6 -57.15 -22.67 8.54
C ARG A 6 -55.63 -22.72 8.72
N ARG A 7 -55.12 -23.61 9.57
CA ARG A 7 -54.68 -25.00 9.28
C ARG A 7 -53.43 -25.05 8.39
N GLY A 8 -52.36 -25.62 8.95
CA GLY A 8 -51.04 -25.64 8.33
C GLY A 8 -50.86 -26.68 7.23
N PHE A 9 -49.72 -26.60 6.55
CA PHE A 9 -49.24 -27.61 5.62
C PHE A 9 -48.19 -28.50 6.29
N ARG A 10 -48.50 -29.80 6.36
CA ARG A 10 -47.52 -30.85 6.63
C ARG A 10 -46.85 -31.27 5.32
N ALA A 11 -45.58 -31.67 5.44
CA ALA A 11 -44.93 -32.77 4.72
C ALA A 11 -45.24 -33.06 3.24
N GLY A 12 -44.21 -32.91 2.42
CA GLY A 12 -43.93 -33.69 1.21
C GLY A 12 -42.41 -33.58 0.98
N ALA A 13 -41.54 -34.55 1.27
CA ALA A 13 -41.56 -35.99 0.99
C ALA A 13 -41.47 -36.30 -0.52
N LEU A 14 -40.24 -36.66 -0.93
CA LEU A 14 -39.91 -37.59 -2.02
C LEU A 14 -40.48 -37.30 -3.42
N THR A 15 -39.64 -36.70 -4.27
CA THR A 15 -39.50 -37.16 -5.66
C THR A 15 -38.01 -37.39 -5.97
N ALA A 16 -37.70 -38.58 -6.45
CA ALA A 16 -36.35 -39.01 -6.80
C ALA A 16 -36.19 -39.12 -8.32
N LEU A 17 -34.93 -39.12 -8.77
CA LEU A 17 -34.43 -39.77 -10.00
C LEU A 17 -35.05 -39.40 -11.35
N ALA A 18 -34.35 -38.52 -12.08
CA ALA A 18 -34.01 -38.68 -13.52
C ALA A 18 -32.84 -37.72 -13.84
N ALA A 19 -31.58 -38.16 -13.88
CA ALA A 19 -30.95 -38.94 -14.94
C ALA A 19 -30.84 -38.18 -16.28
N LEU A 20 -29.71 -37.51 -16.50
CA LEU A 20 -29.12 -37.33 -17.85
C LEU A 20 -27.64 -37.01 -17.74
N ALA A 21 -26.80 -38.02 -18.01
CA ALA A 21 -25.38 -37.82 -18.23
C ALA A 21 -25.17 -37.28 -19.65
N VAL A 22 -24.50 -36.13 -19.77
CA VAL A 22 -23.91 -35.69 -21.04
C VAL A 22 -22.42 -35.48 -20.80
N LEU A 23 -21.62 -36.33 -21.45
CA LEU A 23 -20.16 -36.20 -21.46
C LEU A 23 -19.76 -34.96 -22.26
N GLY A 24 -19.26 -33.94 -21.57
CA GLY A 24 -18.61 -32.77 -22.16
C GLY A 24 -17.14 -32.74 -21.79
N GLY A 25 -16.29 -33.46 -22.54
CA GLY A 25 -14.84 -33.42 -22.34
C GLY A 25 -14.28 -32.05 -22.71
N VAL A 26 -13.88 -31.25 -21.71
CA VAL A 26 -13.19 -29.99 -21.94
C VAL A 26 -11.75 -30.30 -22.36
N PRO A 27 -11.29 -29.92 -23.57
CA PRO A 27 -9.90 -30.10 -23.93
C PRO A 27 -9.02 -29.25 -23.01
N GLY A 28 -8.05 -29.89 -22.35
CA GLY A 28 -7.16 -29.19 -21.44
C GLY A 28 -6.40 -28.08 -22.16
N CYS A 29 -6.45 -26.87 -21.61
CA CYS A 29 -5.60 -25.76 -22.02
C CYS A 29 -4.15 -26.05 -21.65
N ALA A 30 -3.49 -26.90 -22.43
CA ALA A 30 -2.05 -27.12 -22.37
C ALA A 30 -1.35 -25.77 -22.55
N GLY A 31 -0.41 -25.47 -21.64
CA GLY A 31 0.18 -24.15 -21.53
C GLY A 31 0.91 -23.72 -22.81
N ARG A 32 0.61 -22.51 -23.29
CA ARG A 32 1.50 -21.80 -24.21
C ARG A 32 2.59 -21.13 -23.39
N PRO A 33 3.88 -21.51 -23.52
CA PRO A 33 4.96 -20.77 -22.89
C PRO A 33 5.02 -19.38 -23.52
N VAL A 34 4.82 -18.35 -22.71
CA VAL A 34 4.97 -16.96 -23.16
C VAL A 34 6.46 -16.64 -23.15
N SER A 35 7.03 -16.25 -24.30
CA SER A 35 8.43 -15.84 -24.36
C SER A 35 8.67 -14.65 -23.43
N PRO A 36 9.63 -14.72 -22.49
CA PRO A 36 9.97 -13.56 -21.66
C PRO A 36 10.51 -12.44 -22.56
N LEU A 37 10.11 -11.19 -22.26
CA LEU A 37 10.67 -10.02 -22.93
C LEU A 37 12.21 -9.98 -22.74
N PRO A 38 12.98 -9.51 -23.74
CA PRO A 38 14.42 -9.32 -23.57
C PRO A 38 14.72 -8.35 -22.42
N VAL A 39 15.23 -8.88 -21.31
CA VAL A 39 15.72 -8.07 -20.19
C VAL A 39 17.03 -7.41 -20.62
N ARG A 40 17.04 -6.08 -20.71
CA ARG A 40 18.24 -5.30 -21.00
C ARG A 40 19.18 -5.34 -19.78
N PRO A 41 20.40 -5.87 -19.86
CA PRO A 41 21.34 -5.86 -18.74
C PRO A 41 21.71 -4.42 -18.36
N PRO A 42 22.00 -4.13 -17.09
CA PRO A 42 22.59 -2.85 -16.70
C PRO A 42 24.03 -2.77 -17.25
N THR A 43 24.33 -1.73 -18.01
CA THR A 43 25.67 -1.51 -18.59
C THR A 43 26.64 -0.93 -17.55
N PRO A 44 27.78 -1.57 -17.27
CA PRO A 44 28.87 -0.98 -16.50
C PRO A 44 30.07 -0.65 -17.41
N ALA A 45 30.35 0.64 -17.63
CA ALA A 45 31.67 1.09 -18.09
C ALA A 45 31.89 2.56 -17.72
N ALA A 46 32.99 2.83 -17.02
CA ALA A 46 33.52 4.17 -16.80
C ALA A 46 34.76 4.40 -17.70
N SER A 47 35.34 5.60 -17.61
CA SER A 47 36.71 5.98 -18.03
C SER A 47 36.92 6.55 -19.45
N THR A 48 36.76 7.89 -19.54
CA THR A 48 37.82 8.92 -19.80
C THR A 48 38.89 8.80 -20.91
N VAL A 49 39.29 10.00 -21.41
CA VAL A 49 40.46 10.36 -22.28
C VAL A 49 40.23 10.05 -23.78
N GLY A 50 40.52 10.89 -24.79
CA GLY A 50 41.08 12.26 -24.93
C GLY A 50 41.53 12.48 -26.41
N ALA A 51 42.08 13.60 -26.91
CA ALA A 51 42.15 15.02 -26.52
C ALA A 51 42.80 15.81 -27.70
N ALA A 52 42.47 17.10 -27.96
CA ALA A 52 43.10 17.89 -29.05
C ALA A 52 43.12 19.43 -28.81
N ALA A 53 44.25 20.06 -29.19
CA ALA A 53 44.54 21.50 -29.34
C ALA A 53 45.34 21.67 -30.68
N PRO A 54 46.01 22.78 -31.09
CA PRO A 54 46.23 24.15 -30.57
C PRO A 54 45.91 25.22 -31.68
N PRO A 55 46.64 26.33 -31.98
CA PRO A 55 47.60 27.25 -31.28
C PRO A 55 47.17 28.75 -31.35
N THR A 56 47.94 29.84 -31.11
CA THR A 56 48.96 30.34 -30.15
C THR A 56 49.52 31.65 -30.74
N SER A 57 49.42 32.81 -30.05
CA SER A 57 50.28 34.04 -30.12
C SER A 57 49.61 35.15 -29.25
N THR A 58 50.23 36.12 -28.57
CA THR A 58 51.58 36.74 -28.58
C THR A 58 51.94 37.26 -27.16
N ALA A 59 53.22 37.55 -26.85
CA ALA A 59 53.72 38.09 -25.56
C ALA A 59 53.96 39.64 -25.63
N PRO A 60 54.74 40.33 -24.76
CA PRO A 60 55.16 40.11 -23.35
C PRO A 60 54.94 41.36 -22.43
N GLU A 61 55.18 41.29 -21.10
CA GLU A 61 55.94 42.34 -20.35
C GLU A 61 56.21 42.07 -18.85
N THR A 62 57.16 42.85 -18.34
CA THR A 62 58.11 42.68 -17.24
C THR A 62 57.67 43.29 -15.88
N SER A 63 58.19 42.73 -14.77
CA SER A 63 58.50 43.39 -13.47
C SER A 63 57.43 43.77 -12.41
N THR A 64 57.56 43.10 -11.25
CA THR A 64 57.88 43.70 -9.92
C THR A 64 56.77 44.35 -9.06
N ALA A 65 56.91 44.14 -7.73
CA ALA A 65 56.27 44.81 -6.57
C ALA A 65 55.03 44.17 -5.88
N THR A 66 55.35 43.34 -4.89
CA THR A 66 54.74 43.17 -3.54
C THR A 66 54.14 44.45 -2.88
N PRO A 67 53.38 44.40 -1.75
CA PRO A 67 52.72 43.27 -1.06
C PRO A 67 51.22 43.61 -0.69
N PRO A 68 50.64 43.32 0.51
CA PRO A 68 49.54 42.36 0.62
C PRO A 68 48.20 42.94 1.08
N SER A 69 47.08 42.29 0.74
CA SER A 69 45.86 42.40 1.56
C SER A 69 45.06 41.11 1.62
N ARG A 70 44.39 40.92 2.76
CA ARG A 70 43.72 39.67 3.15
C ARG A 70 42.44 39.47 2.36
N SER A 71 42.23 38.26 1.85
CA SER A 71 40.89 37.75 1.59
C SER A 71 40.84 36.27 1.97
N PRO A 72 40.35 35.90 3.17
CA PRO A 72 40.13 34.50 3.50
C PRO A 72 39.05 33.91 2.59
N ALA A 73 39.32 32.73 2.04
CA ALA A 73 38.46 32.06 1.07
C ALA A 73 37.02 31.85 1.61
N PRO A 74 36.00 31.83 0.73
CA PRO A 74 34.64 31.49 1.14
C PRO A 74 34.60 30.08 1.73
N THR A 75 34.44 30.02 3.06
CA THR A 75 34.34 28.76 3.78
C THR A 75 33.11 28.03 3.28
N ARG A 76 33.33 26.87 2.65
CA ARG A 76 32.29 26.06 2.02
C ARG A 76 31.38 25.51 3.12
N SER A 77 30.27 26.21 3.38
CA SER A 77 29.27 25.84 4.39
C SER A 77 28.77 24.43 4.10
N ARG A 78 29.33 23.46 4.82
CA ARG A 78 28.99 22.05 4.71
C ARG A 78 27.64 21.85 5.39
N THR A 79 26.56 21.96 4.62
CA THR A 79 25.20 21.71 5.08
C THR A 79 25.19 20.41 5.89
N PRO A 80 24.81 20.43 7.18
CA PRO A 80 24.67 19.20 7.93
C PRO A 80 23.59 18.38 7.24
N ARG A 81 23.94 17.18 6.76
CA ARG A 81 22.97 16.24 6.22
C ARG A 81 21.98 15.97 7.34
N ALA A 82 20.72 16.35 7.15
CA ALA A 82 19.67 16.09 8.11
C ALA A 82 19.61 14.57 8.34
N THR A 83 20.06 14.15 9.52
CA THR A 83 19.77 12.82 10.04
C THR A 83 18.25 12.70 10.06
N PRO A 84 17.64 11.63 9.51
CA PRO A 84 16.21 11.41 9.74
C PRO A 84 16.01 11.40 11.27
N PRO A 85 14.98 12.09 11.80
CA PRO A 85 14.74 12.07 13.23
C PRO A 85 14.66 10.61 13.66
N ALA A 86 15.51 10.23 14.63
CA ALA A 86 15.42 8.91 15.23
C ALA A 86 13.98 8.71 15.65
N SER A 87 13.35 7.62 15.19
CA SER A 87 11.94 7.34 15.45
C SER A 87 11.67 7.59 16.92
N ALA A 88 10.88 8.63 17.21
CA ALA A 88 10.43 8.88 18.56
C ALA A 88 9.83 7.55 19.03
N ALA A 89 10.30 7.04 20.18
CA ALA A 89 9.95 5.71 20.61
C ALA A 89 8.45 5.65 20.94
N LEU A 90 7.67 5.36 19.91
CA LEU A 90 6.26 5.01 20.00
C LEU A 90 6.17 3.86 21.00
N PRO A 91 5.15 3.82 21.87
CA PRO A 91 4.96 2.67 22.74
C PRO A 91 4.96 1.40 21.88
N SER A 92 5.83 0.45 22.19
CA SER A 92 6.10 -0.78 21.41
C SER A 92 4.94 -1.78 21.40
N ALA A 93 3.72 -1.29 21.64
CA ALA A 93 2.44 -1.98 21.62
C ALA A 93 1.64 -1.67 20.33
N CYS A 94 2.00 -0.62 19.59
CA CYS A 94 1.39 -0.33 18.30
C CYS A 94 2.09 -1.15 17.21
N LEU A 95 1.30 -1.75 16.32
CA LEU A 95 1.80 -2.41 15.12
C LEU A 95 2.59 -1.37 14.31
N GLU A 96 3.76 -1.72 13.78
CA GLU A 96 4.60 -0.78 13.03
C GLU A 96 3.94 -0.35 11.70
N ALA A 97 4.69 0.22 10.76
CA ALA A 97 4.22 0.55 9.40
C ALA A 97 4.01 -0.71 8.53
N VAL A 98 3.30 -1.68 9.09
CA VAL A 98 3.03 -3.03 8.63
C VAL A 98 1.57 -3.11 8.15
N ARG A 99 1.26 -4.13 7.35
CA ARG A 99 -0.10 -4.40 6.90
C ARG A 99 -0.77 -5.43 7.79
N TYR A 100 -1.98 -5.11 8.24
CA TYR A 100 -2.87 -6.02 8.95
C TYR A 100 -3.94 -6.53 7.99
N ASP A 101 -3.92 -7.83 7.69
CA ASP A 101 -4.91 -8.50 6.85
C ASP A 101 -6.09 -9.00 7.72
N LEU A 102 -7.26 -8.41 7.51
CA LEU A 102 -8.55 -8.73 8.11
C LEU A 102 -9.39 -9.53 7.10
N VAL A 103 -9.44 -10.85 7.24
CA VAL A 103 -10.22 -11.74 6.35
C VAL A 103 -11.60 -11.96 6.96
N LEU A 104 -12.64 -11.38 6.35
CA LEU A 104 -13.99 -11.37 6.97
C LEU A 104 -14.57 -12.77 7.20
N ALA A 105 -14.28 -13.72 6.31
CA ALA A 105 -14.75 -15.10 6.42
C ALA A 105 -14.09 -15.89 7.58
N GLU A 106 -12.94 -15.43 8.07
CA GLU A 106 -12.13 -16.14 9.09
C GLU A 106 -12.06 -15.37 10.41
N THR A 107 -12.36 -14.06 10.40
CA THR A 107 -12.12 -13.16 11.52
C THR A 107 -13.40 -12.75 12.23
N GLU A 108 -13.50 -13.04 13.52
CA GLU A 108 -14.61 -12.55 14.35
C GLU A 108 -14.47 -11.03 14.65
N LEU A 109 -15.10 -10.19 13.83
CA LEU A 109 -15.19 -8.73 14.08
C LEU A 109 -15.91 -8.38 15.40
N ALA A 110 -16.59 -9.35 16.01
CA ALA A 110 -17.14 -9.22 17.36
C ALA A 110 -16.04 -9.02 18.41
N LEU A 111 -14.83 -9.56 18.22
CA LEU A 111 -13.71 -9.49 19.15
C LEU A 111 -12.78 -8.30 18.89
N LEU A 112 -12.54 -7.96 17.61
CA LEU A 112 -11.66 -6.85 17.22
C LEU A 112 -12.35 -5.49 17.39
N LYS A 113 -12.17 -4.87 18.56
CA LYS A 113 -12.68 -3.52 18.87
C LYS A 113 -11.71 -2.40 18.59
N SER A 114 -10.41 -2.65 18.72
CA SER A 114 -9.38 -1.64 18.52
C SER A 114 -8.11 -2.21 17.93
N LEU A 115 -7.38 -1.36 17.21
CA LEU A 115 -6.05 -1.61 16.67
C LEU A 115 -5.19 -0.37 16.94
N CYS A 116 -3.88 -0.53 17.06
CA CYS A 116 -2.95 0.59 17.01
C CYS A 116 -1.92 0.38 15.89
N PHE A 117 -1.71 1.40 15.06
CA PHE A 117 -0.70 1.43 14.01
C PHE A 117 0.27 2.61 14.21
N ALA A 118 1.50 2.46 13.74
CA ALA A 118 2.32 3.61 13.37
C ALA A 118 1.80 4.24 12.07
N THR A 119 2.01 5.54 11.94
CA THR A 119 1.69 6.28 10.71
C THR A 119 2.31 5.61 9.47
N GLY A 120 1.49 5.40 8.43
CA GLY A 120 1.86 4.68 7.21
C GLY A 120 1.40 3.22 7.17
N GLY A 121 0.95 2.66 8.30
CA GLY A 121 0.36 1.32 8.39
C GLY A 121 -0.91 1.15 7.54
N VAL A 122 -1.27 -0.10 7.26
CA VAL A 122 -2.37 -0.44 6.33
C VAL A 122 -3.30 -1.49 6.94
N LEU A 123 -4.59 -1.18 7.02
CA LEU A 123 -5.65 -2.15 7.30
C LEU A 123 -6.20 -2.67 5.97
N ARG A 124 -5.94 -3.94 5.65
CA ARG A 124 -6.45 -4.64 4.48
C ARG A 124 -7.67 -5.48 4.86
N ILE A 125 -8.84 -5.16 4.34
CA ILE A 125 -10.08 -5.91 4.56
C ILE A 125 -10.35 -6.77 3.33
N ARG A 126 -10.49 -8.09 3.48
CA ARG A 126 -10.74 -9.03 2.37
C ARG A 126 -12.11 -9.69 2.47
N GLY A 127 -12.74 -9.90 1.31
CA GLY A 127 -14.06 -10.51 1.21
C GLY A 127 -15.19 -9.51 1.38
N ILE A 128 -14.96 -8.24 1.02
CA ILE A 128 -15.94 -7.16 1.15
C ILE A 128 -16.22 -6.48 -0.19
N GLY A 129 -17.47 -6.07 -0.40
CA GLY A 129 -17.90 -5.33 -1.59
C GLY A 129 -17.42 -3.86 -1.61
N PRO A 130 -17.45 -3.22 -2.79
CA PRO A 130 -17.06 -1.82 -2.95
C PRO A 130 -18.00 -0.88 -2.18
N GLY A 131 -17.44 0.19 -1.61
CA GLY A 131 -18.22 1.23 -0.90
C GLY A 131 -18.87 0.81 0.42
N LEU A 132 -18.73 -0.46 0.84
CA LEU A 132 -19.33 -0.96 2.07
C LEU A 132 -18.58 -0.52 3.34
N VAL A 133 -17.26 -0.37 3.27
CA VAL A 133 -16.45 0.12 4.40
C VAL A 133 -16.46 1.64 4.44
N THR A 134 -16.88 2.20 5.57
CA THR A 134 -16.86 3.65 5.81
C THR A 134 -15.88 4.02 6.92
N VAL A 135 -15.38 5.24 6.87
CA VAL A 135 -14.44 5.80 7.84
C VAL A 135 -14.98 7.16 8.30
N ASP A 136 -14.79 7.50 9.57
CA ASP A 136 -15.23 8.78 10.15
C ASP A 136 -14.31 9.97 9.80
N ARG A 137 -13.01 9.72 9.65
CA ARG A 137 -11.95 10.70 9.38
C ARG A 137 -11.21 10.43 8.08
N GLU A 138 -11.87 10.74 6.96
CA GLU A 138 -11.31 10.61 5.60
C GLU A 138 -10.03 11.44 5.37
N ASP A 139 -9.84 12.52 6.14
CA ASP A 139 -8.66 13.39 6.06
C ASP A 139 -7.37 12.76 6.61
N LEU A 140 -7.50 11.66 7.35
CA LEU A 140 -6.39 10.92 7.97
C LEU A 140 -6.00 9.63 7.21
N VAL A 141 -6.79 9.24 6.20
CA VAL A 141 -6.63 7.97 5.48
C VAL A 141 -6.55 8.14 3.96
N SER A 142 -5.93 7.17 3.30
CA SER A 142 -6.07 6.94 1.86
C SER A 142 -6.66 5.55 1.66
N ARG A 143 -7.69 5.44 0.82
CA ARG A 143 -8.46 4.20 0.65
C ARG A 143 -8.50 3.79 -0.82
N SER A 144 -8.32 2.49 -1.07
CA SER A 144 -8.42 1.88 -2.39
C SER A 144 -9.21 0.58 -2.31
N TYR A 145 -10.00 0.29 -3.34
CA TYR A 145 -10.72 -0.97 -3.49
C TYR A 145 -10.25 -1.68 -4.76
N GLU A 146 -9.97 -2.98 -4.65
CA GLU A 146 -9.62 -3.83 -5.79
C GLU A 146 -10.10 -5.27 -5.52
N ALA A 147 -10.81 -5.89 -6.47
CA ALA A 147 -11.15 -7.32 -6.47
C ALA A 147 -11.62 -7.94 -5.12
N GLY A 148 -12.58 -7.30 -4.44
CA GLY A 148 -13.13 -7.78 -3.17
C GLY A 148 -12.28 -7.45 -1.93
N VAL A 149 -11.34 -6.53 -2.09
CA VAL A 149 -10.42 -6.06 -1.04
C VAL A 149 -10.53 -4.54 -0.89
N VAL A 150 -10.58 -4.06 0.35
CA VAL A 150 -10.39 -2.64 0.69
C VAL A 150 -9.06 -2.49 1.43
N ASP A 151 -8.12 -1.73 0.87
CA ASP A 151 -6.89 -1.31 1.55
C ASP A 151 -7.09 0.11 2.11
N ILE A 152 -6.93 0.28 3.43
CA ILE A 152 -7.00 1.56 4.15
C ILE A 152 -5.61 1.87 4.68
N ARG A 153 -4.93 2.85 4.09
CA ARG A 153 -3.64 3.34 4.55
C ARG A 153 -3.83 4.56 5.46
N PHE A 154 -3.29 4.51 6.67
CA PHE A 154 -3.31 5.62 7.59
C PHE A 154 -2.15 6.57 7.26
N VAL A 155 -2.46 7.76 6.75
CA VAL A 155 -1.46 8.71 6.22
C VAL A 155 -1.09 9.83 7.19
N ARG A 156 -1.81 9.96 8.30
CA ARG A 156 -1.57 10.90 9.40
C ARG A 156 -1.86 10.23 10.75
N THR A 157 -1.22 10.72 11.80
CA THR A 157 -1.54 10.41 13.20
C THR A 157 -2.96 10.83 13.56
N GLY A 158 -3.63 10.09 14.44
CA GLY A 158 -4.97 10.39 14.93
C GLY A 158 -5.77 9.14 15.30
N THR A 159 -7.03 9.30 15.68
CA THR A 159 -7.94 8.17 15.91
C THR A 159 -8.99 8.12 14.81
N VAL A 160 -9.24 6.92 14.29
CA VAL A 160 -10.09 6.66 13.13
C VAL A 160 -11.03 5.49 13.45
N VAL A 161 -12.34 5.67 13.28
CA VAL A 161 -13.33 4.59 13.43
C VAL A 161 -13.66 4.01 12.06
N VAL A 162 -13.19 2.79 11.82
CA VAL A 162 -13.50 2.02 10.61
C VAL A 162 -14.79 1.24 10.86
N THR A 163 -15.81 1.47 10.03
CA THR A 163 -17.11 0.81 10.10
C THR A 163 -17.23 -0.22 8.99
N ILE A 164 -17.47 -1.49 9.37
CA ILE A 164 -17.43 -2.65 8.47
C ILE A 164 -18.76 -3.42 8.60
N PRO A 165 -19.60 -3.47 7.56
CA PRO A 165 -20.77 -4.34 7.54
C PRO A 165 -20.35 -5.79 7.19
N GLN A 166 -20.87 -6.75 7.95
CA GLN A 166 -20.68 -8.19 7.73
C GLN A 166 -21.89 -8.95 8.27
N ASP A 167 -22.40 -9.92 7.51
CA ASP A 167 -23.49 -10.84 7.93
C ASP A 167 -24.74 -10.13 8.48
N GLY A 168 -25.13 -9.02 7.84
CA GLY A 168 -26.27 -8.18 8.24
C GLY A 168 -26.03 -7.34 9.51
N ARG A 169 -24.83 -7.37 10.08
CA ARG A 169 -24.42 -6.59 11.26
C ARG A 169 -23.36 -5.56 10.89
N THR A 170 -23.28 -4.50 11.69
CA THR A 170 -22.28 -3.43 11.51
C THR A 170 -21.30 -3.45 12.67
N TYR A 171 -20.02 -3.68 12.35
CA TYR A 171 -18.91 -3.67 13.30
C TYR A 171 -18.14 -2.35 13.20
N ARG A 172 -17.53 -1.94 14.31
CA ARG A 172 -16.70 -0.74 14.41
C ARG A 172 -15.36 -1.11 15.03
N ILE A 173 -14.28 -0.71 14.38
CA ILE A 173 -12.91 -0.87 14.86
C ILE A 173 -12.33 0.52 15.07
N THR A 174 -11.94 0.83 16.31
CA THR A 174 -11.23 2.07 16.64
C THR A 174 -9.74 1.87 16.39
N VAL A 175 -9.23 2.50 15.34
CA VAL A 175 -7.82 2.48 14.97
C VAL A 175 -7.16 3.73 15.53
N VAL A 176 -6.17 3.55 16.41
CA VAL A 176 -5.30 4.62 16.89
C VAL A 176 -4.03 4.63 16.05
N VAL A 177 -3.64 5.80 15.54
CA VAL A 177 -2.48 5.99 14.68
C VAL A 177 -1.53 6.97 15.35
N VAL A 178 -0.31 6.50 15.60
CA VAL A 178 0.74 7.23 16.32
C VAL A 178 1.96 7.56 15.45
#